data_AF-A0A2J6QLU9-F1
#
_entry.id   AF-A0A2J6QLU9-F1
#
_cell.length_a   1.000
_cell.length_b   1.000
_cell.length_c   1.000
_cell.angle_alpha   90.00
_cell.angle_beta   90.00
_cell.angle_gamma   90.00
#
_symmetry.space_group_name_H-M   'P 1'
#
loop_
_entity.id
_entity.type
_entity.pdbx_description
1 polymer ?
#
loop_
_entity_poly.entity_id
_entity_poly.type
_entity_poly.pdbx_seq_one_letter_code
_entity_poly.pdbx_strand_id
1 'polypeptide(L)'
;MVSPSKTSKRKLEHNAPISPPPLRRKVQSTTTQTAVASFFTPTSQKPPEKIIWQERGPNDDTPSTLLVGKYVPSSAPNSDSNDFNTATKRLKVAAFDFDSTLIQTSSGKKFASDAQDWKWWHSTVPSTLRKLYLEDGYRVVVISNQGGISLKADSKAPKSKLGSFKSKVSAVFNQLDIPISIYAATEKDIYRKPRTGMWSELLEDLDIHLPGDVDLENSLFVGDAGGRNASNGKPKDFSCSDRNFAENVGIRFHTPEEYFLGEAPREFTRSFEHSEYLTSSTTEVLEPFAKKNKLDIVLFCGSPAAGKSTFYWQQLEPLGYARINQDLLKTRDKCIKVAGQYLDEGKSVAIGMSTAKNSAQFPLAQPLMINPPDNTNADREVRSKWVELAAKHSVPIRCVLFTANPELCEHNDVVRALNNVMNPEKRMILPSMAFRGFMSRYKKPELNEGFQDITKVAFRFNGSEAERRIWARHWT
;
A
#
# COMPACT_ATOMS: atom_id res chain seq x y z
N MET A 1 52.29 -34.14 31.66
CA MET A 1 52.52 -35.35 32.45
C MET A 1 52.62 -34.97 33.92
N VAL A 2 51.91 -35.72 34.77
CA VAL A 2 52.04 -35.86 36.25
C VAL A 2 51.47 -34.72 37.14
N SER A 3 50.28 -34.98 37.68
CA SER A 3 49.72 -34.49 38.97
C SER A 3 50.32 -35.31 40.16
N PRO A 4 49.85 -35.25 41.43
CA PRO A 4 48.93 -34.33 42.15
C PRO A 4 49.40 -33.97 43.59
N SER A 5 48.66 -33.13 44.35
CA SER A 5 48.19 -33.55 45.70
C SER A 5 47.31 -32.53 46.46
N LYS A 6 46.25 -33.11 47.04
CA LYS A 6 45.61 -32.89 48.36
C LYS A 6 44.61 -31.73 48.58
N THR A 7 43.36 -32.17 48.51
CA THR A 7 42.15 -31.70 49.21
C THR A 7 42.32 -31.49 50.72
N SER A 8 41.86 -30.34 51.23
CA SER A 8 41.55 -30.12 52.65
C SER A 8 40.03 -29.92 52.82
N LYS A 9 39.41 -30.78 53.63
CA LYS A 9 37.99 -30.74 54.03
C LYS A 9 37.80 -29.65 55.08
N ARG A 10 36.94 -28.66 54.82
CA ARG A 10 36.38 -27.78 55.89
C ARG A 10 35.16 -28.45 56.52
N LYS A 11 35.19 -28.56 57.84
CA LYS A 11 34.12 -29.07 58.71
C LYS A 11 32.93 -28.11 58.70
N LEU A 12 31.73 -28.69 58.69
CA LEU A 12 30.45 -28.03 58.90
C LEU A 12 30.32 -27.58 60.36
N GLU A 13 30.04 -26.30 60.59
CA GLU A 13 29.48 -25.83 61.86
C GLU A 13 27.96 -26.01 61.82
N HIS A 14 27.45 -26.86 62.72
CA HIS A 14 26.03 -26.96 63.06
C HIS A 14 25.67 -25.80 63.98
N ASN A 15 24.93 -24.81 63.46
CA ASN A 15 23.87 -24.03 64.14
C ASN A 15 23.68 -22.65 63.48
N ALA A 16 23.09 -22.64 62.28
CA ALA A 16 22.45 -21.45 61.72
C ALA A 16 20.96 -21.76 61.48
N PRO A 17 20.02 -20.86 61.84
CA PRO A 17 18.59 -21.11 61.69
C PRO A 17 18.21 -21.22 60.21
N ILE A 18 17.57 -22.33 59.87
CA ILE A 18 17.08 -22.66 58.53
C ILE A 18 15.88 -21.75 58.22
N SER A 19 16.05 -20.84 57.26
CA SER A 19 14.93 -20.05 56.71
C SER A 19 13.88 -20.98 56.10
N PRO A 20 12.57 -20.75 56.31
CA PRO A 20 11.54 -21.60 55.72
C PRO A 20 11.56 -21.48 54.18
N PRO A 21 11.26 -22.57 53.46
CA PRO A 21 11.26 -22.56 52.00
C PRO A 21 10.21 -21.57 51.46
N PRO A 22 10.47 -20.88 50.34
CA PRO A 22 9.50 -19.96 49.75
C PRO A 22 8.24 -20.73 49.36
N LEU A 23 7.09 -20.24 49.83
CA LEU A 23 5.77 -20.73 49.44
C LEU A 23 5.67 -20.75 47.91
N ARG A 24 5.54 -21.93 47.31
CA ARG A 24 5.32 -22.10 45.88
C ARG A 24 4.07 -21.32 45.49
N ARG A 25 4.25 -20.20 44.79
CA ARG A 25 3.17 -19.49 44.11
C ARG A 25 2.63 -20.47 43.06
N LYS A 26 1.41 -20.99 43.26
CA LYS A 26 0.71 -21.78 42.25
C LYS A 26 0.53 -20.91 41.01
N VAL A 27 1.36 -21.14 39.99
CA VAL A 27 1.07 -20.65 38.64
C VAL A 27 -0.17 -21.41 38.20
N GLN A 28 -1.31 -20.72 38.12
CA GLN A 28 -2.48 -21.27 37.45
C GLN A 28 -2.12 -21.43 35.98
N SER A 29 -1.90 -22.67 35.56
CA SER A 29 -1.84 -23.03 34.15
C SER A 29 -3.15 -22.60 33.50
N THR A 30 -3.07 -21.68 32.53
CA THR A 30 -4.19 -21.30 31.65
C THR A 30 -4.42 -22.34 30.55
N THR A 31 -3.66 -23.43 30.53
CA THR A 31 -3.85 -24.53 29.58
C THR A 31 -5.06 -25.36 30.01
N THR A 32 -6.16 -25.23 29.27
CA THR A 32 -7.35 -26.08 29.43
C THR A 32 -6.96 -27.54 29.17
N GLN A 33 -7.63 -28.50 29.83
CA GLN A 33 -7.39 -29.93 29.58
C GLN A 33 -7.58 -30.28 28.09
N THR A 34 -8.46 -29.55 27.40
CA THR A 34 -8.68 -29.63 25.95
C THR A 34 -7.42 -29.29 25.14
N ALA A 35 -6.64 -28.29 25.55
CA ALA A 35 -5.40 -27.90 24.86
C ALA A 35 -4.30 -28.96 25.02
N VAL A 36 -4.19 -29.60 26.18
CA VAL A 36 -3.24 -30.71 26.38
C VAL A 36 -3.65 -31.95 25.57
N ALA A 37 -4.95 -32.27 25.53
CA ALA A 37 -5.47 -33.38 24.74
C ALA A 37 -5.23 -33.20 23.22
N SER A 38 -5.38 -31.98 22.71
CA SER A 38 -5.13 -31.65 21.29
C SER A 38 -3.67 -31.81 20.85
N PHE A 39 -2.72 -31.81 21.80
CA PHE A 39 -1.29 -31.96 21.52
C PHE A 39 -0.90 -33.43 21.27
N PHE A 40 -1.65 -34.38 21.84
CA PHE A 40 -1.43 -35.82 21.70
C PHE A 40 -2.35 -36.50 20.69
N THR A 41 -3.33 -35.79 20.13
CA THR A 41 -4.19 -36.34 19.07
C THR A 41 -3.43 -36.53 17.75
N PRO A 42 -3.47 -37.74 17.15
CA PRO A 42 -2.94 -38.00 15.82
C PRO A 42 -3.51 -37.01 14.79
N THR A 43 -2.76 -36.67 13.75
CA THR A 43 -3.20 -35.73 12.70
C THR A 43 -4.55 -36.13 12.07
N SER A 44 -4.89 -37.41 12.06
CA SER A 44 -6.19 -37.94 11.60
C SER A 44 -7.39 -37.68 12.54
N GLN A 45 -7.15 -37.26 13.78
CA GLN A 45 -8.16 -36.98 14.81
C GLN A 45 -8.19 -35.51 15.25
N LYS A 46 -7.34 -34.65 14.65
CA LYS A 46 -7.42 -33.21 14.90
C LYS A 46 -8.76 -32.69 14.37
N PRO A 47 -9.46 -31.80 15.10
CA PRO A 47 -10.66 -31.16 14.57
C PRO A 47 -10.32 -30.53 13.21
N PRO A 48 -11.23 -30.60 12.23
CA PRO A 48 -11.00 -29.95 10.94
C PRO A 48 -10.64 -28.47 11.16
N GLU A 49 -9.71 -27.94 10.36
CA GLU A 49 -9.37 -26.53 10.43
C GLU A 49 -10.64 -25.71 10.22
N LYS A 50 -11.07 -25.00 11.28
CA LYS A 50 -12.29 -24.18 11.24
C LYS A 50 -12.18 -22.97 10.31
N ILE A 51 -10.96 -22.66 9.86
CA ILE A 51 -10.69 -21.61 8.87
C ILE A 51 -10.22 -22.26 7.57
N ILE A 52 -10.94 -21.98 6.50
CA ILE A 52 -10.51 -22.31 5.14
C ILE A 52 -9.68 -21.15 4.61
N TRP A 53 -8.43 -21.42 4.25
CA TRP A 53 -7.50 -20.43 3.70
C TRP A 53 -7.41 -20.53 2.18
N GLN A 54 -7.40 -19.39 1.50
CA GLN A 54 -7.21 -19.25 0.06
C GLN A 54 -6.20 -18.16 -0.23
N GLU A 55 -5.41 -18.31 -1.29
CA GLU A 55 -4.45 -17.31 -1.76
C GLU A 55 -4.87 -16.86 -3.15
N ARG A 56 -4.97 -15.54 -3.37
CA ARG A 56 -5.47 -14.95 -4.63
C ARG A 56 -4.48 -13.93 -5.19
N GLY A 57 -4.37 -13.90 -6.52
CA GLY A 57 -3.62 -12.89 -7.28
C GLY A 57 -4.55 -11.82 -7.85
N PRO A 58 -4.05 -10.63 -8.21
CA PRO A 58 -4.84 -9.61 -8.92
C PRO A 58 -5.37 -10.05 -10.29
N ASN A 59 -4.72 -11.04 -10.91
CA ASN A 59 -5.11 -11.71 -12.15
C ASN A 59 -4.36 -13.04 -12.28
N ASP A 60 -4.76 -13.88 -13.23
CA ASP A 60 -4.22 -15.24 -13.42
C ASP A 60 -2.71 -15.29 -13.69
N ASP A 61 -2.14 -14.21 -14.22
CA ASP A 61 -0.72 -14.10 -14.59
C ASP A 61 0.15 -13.49 -13.47
N THR A 62 -0.43 -13.12 -12.32
CA THR A 62 0.31 -12.51 -11.21
C THR A 62 0.37 -13.42 -9.98
N PRO A 63 1.48 -13.41 -9.22
CA PRO A 63 1.58 -14.17 -7.99
C PRO A 63 0.49 -13.77 -7.00
N SER A 64 0.09 -14.70 -6.14
CA SER A 64 -0.86 -14.42 -5.06
C SER A 64 -0.33 -13.34 -4.11
N THR A 65 -1.17 -12.36 -3.82
CA THR A 65 -0.88 -11.23 -2.94
C THR A 65 -2.00 -10.92 -1.94
N LEU A 66 -3.09 -11.70 -1.99
CA LEU A 66 -4.19 -11.65 -1.05
C LEU A 66 -4.34 -12.99 -0.35
N LEU A 67 -4.34 -12.98 0.97
CA LEU A 67 -4.70 -14.13 1.79
C LEU A 67 -6.14 -13.96 2.29
N VAL A 68 -6.99 -14.92 1.98
CA VAL A 68 -8.39 -14.96 2.42
C VAL A 68 -8.55 -16.09 3.43
N GLY A 69 -9.17 -15.82 4.57
CA GLY A 69 -9.51 -16.83 5.58
C GLY A 69 -10.99 -16.77 5.91
N LYS A 70 -11.73 -17.87 5.75
CA LYS A 70 -13.16 -17.95 6.07
C LYS A 70 -13.37 -18.88 7.26
N TYR A 71 -13.86 -18.35 8.39
CA TYR A 71 -14.20 -19.13 9.58
C TYR A 71 -15.67 -19.54 9.55
N VAL A 72 -15.92 -20.83 9.80
CA VAL A 72 -17.26 -21.38 9.98
C VAL A 72 -17.37 -21.92 11.41
N PRO A 73 -18.34 -21.46 12.22
CA PRO A 73 -18.54 -21.95 13.57
C PRO A 73 -19.02 -23.39 13.56
N SER A 74 -18.72 -24.13 14.63
CA SER A 74 -19.03 -25.57 14.72
C SER A 74 -20.53 -25.89 14.81
N SER A 75 -21.36 -24.90 15.07
CA SER A 75 -22.82 -24.99 15.13
C SER A 75 -23.53 -24.61 13.82
N ALA A 76 -22.79 -24.28 12.76
CA ALA A 76 -23.40 -24.01 11.46
C ALA A 76 -24.05 -25.29 10.90
N PRO A 77 -25.30 -25.25 10.42
CA PRO A 77 -25.92 -26.40 9.78
C PRO A 77 -25.07 -26.82 8.57
N ASN A 78 -24.79 -28.11 8.44
CA ASN A 78 -24.13 -28.68 7.27
C ASN A 78 -24.87 -28.20 6.03
N SER A 79 -24.19 -27.43 5.19
CA SER A 79 -24.72 -26.95 3.91
C SER A 79 -24.74 -28.10 2.90
N ASP A 80 -25.64 -29.07 3.12
CA ASP A 80 -26.00 -30.14 2.19
C ASP A 80 -27.53 -30.36 2.19
N SER A 81 -28.31 -29.32 2.48
CA SER A 81 -29.76 -29.33 2.23
C SER A 81 -30.21 -28.03 1.59
N ASN A 82 -30.87 -28.20 0.44
CA ASN A 82 -31.58 -27.18 -0.32
C ASN A 82 -32.68 -26.52 0.53
N ASP A 83 -32.33 -25.53 1.34
CA ASP A 83 -33.31 -24.71 2.06
C ASP A 83 -33.28 -23.27 1.52
N PHE A 84 -33.82 -23.13 0.31
CA PHE A 84 -33.86 -21.89 -0.46
C PHE A 84 -34.85 -20.84 0.06
N ASN A 85 -35.37 -20.93 1.30
CA ASN A 85 -36.51 -20.08 1.70
C ASN A 85 -36.48 -19.39 3.07
N THR A 86 -35.42 -19.44 3.89
CA THR A 86 -35.41 -18.70 5.18
C THR A 86 -34.07 -18.15 5.68
N ALA A 87 -32.99 -18.12 4.88
CA ALA A 87 -31.79 -17.37 5.25
C ALA A 87 -31.97 -15.88 4.90
N THR A 88 -32.36 -15.03 5.84
CA THR A 88 -32.40 -13.57 5.65
C THR A 88 -31.07 -13.07 5.06
N LYS A 89 -31.09 -12.59 3.82
CA LYS A 89 -29.92 -12.04 3.12
C LYS A 89 -29.41 -10.83 3.91
N ARG A 90 -28.25 -10.97 4.56
CA ARG A 90 -27.64 -9.90 5.38
C ARG A 90 -27.06 -8.81 4.50
N LEU A 91 -27.84 -7.79 4.14
CA LEU A 91 -27.40 -6.75 3.20
C LEU A 91 -26.34 -5.79 3.76
N LYS A 92 -26.17 -5.72 5.08
CA LYS A 92 -25.22 -4.81 5.73
C LYS A 92 -23.89 -5.49 6.02
N VAL A 93 -22.79 -4.76 5.86
CA VAL A 93 -21.43 -5.22 6.16
C VAL A 93 -20.82 -4.34 7.24
N ALA A 94 -20.33 -4.97 8.30
CA ALA A 94 -19.47 -4.36 9.31
C ALA A 94 -18.06 -4.89 9.09
N ALA A 95 -17.23 -4.06 8.46
CA ALA A 95 -15.85 -4.39 8.15
C ALA A 95 -14.91 -3.73 9.16
N PHE A 96 -13.83 -4.44 9.52
CA PHE A 96 -12.90 -4.02 10.55
C PHE A 96 -11.46 -4.16 10.05
N ASP A 97 -10.58 -3.22 10.38
CA ASP A 97 -9.16 -3.53 10.42
C ASP A 97 -8.84 -4.53 11.55
N PHE A 98 -7.68 -5.17 11.49
CA PHE A 98 -7.30 -6.21 12.44
C PHE A 98 -6.41 -5.68 13.56
N ASP A 99 -5.18 -5.28 13.23
CA ASP A 99 -4.13 -4.92 14.18
C ASP A 99 -4.32 -3.47 14.64
N SER A 100 -4.37 -3.24 15.96
CA SER A 100 -4.72 -1.97 16.62
C SER A 100 -6.19 -1.56 16.51
N THR A 101 -7.06 -2.44 15.97
CA THR A 101 -8.51 -2.22 15.86
C THR A 101 -9.30 -3.28 16.63
N LEU A 102 -9.20 -4.55 16.23
CA LEU A 102 -9.82 -5.66 16.98
C LEU A 102 -8.90 -6.17 18.08
N ILE A 103 -7.59 -6.17 17.80
CA ILE A 103 -6.58 -6.68 18.70
C ILE A 103 -5.41 -5.70 18.82
N GLN A 104 -4.62 -5.82 19.87
CA GLN A 104 -3.36 -5.09 20.03
C GLN A 104 -2.30 -6.04 20.60
N THR A 105 -1.03 -5.66 20.54
CA THR A 105 0.04 -6.49 21.12
C THR A 105 -0.10 -6.57 22.64
N SER A 106 0.13 -7.76 23.18
CA SER A 106 0.15 -7.96 24.63
C SER A 106 1.43 -7.36 25.24
N SER A 107 2.53 -7.38 24.47
CA SER A 107 3.85 -6.87 24.84
C SER A 107 3.97 -5.35 24.82
N GLY A 108 3.00 -4.64 24.23
CA GLY A 108 3.07 -3.19 24.00
C GLY A 108 4.01 -2.77 22.87
N LYS A 109 4.62 -3.72 22.14
CA LYS A 109 5.42 -3.42 20.96
C LYS A 109 4.54 -3.01 19.79
N LYS A 110 5.09 -2.24 18.85
CA LYS A 110 4.37 -1.84 17.61
C LYS A 110 3.97 -3.03 16.75
N PHE A 111 4.79 -4.08 16.71
CA PHE A 111 4.52 -5.30 15.95
C PHE A 111 4.59 -6.51 16.88
N ALA A 112 3.70 -7.47 16.67
CA ALA A 112 3.63 -8.70 17.44
C ALA A 112 4.94 -9.49 17.29
N SER A 113 5.46 -10.00 18.41
CA SER A 113 6.70 -10.79 18.43
C SER A 113 6.47 -12.22 17.92
N ASP A 114 5.29 -12.78 18.18
CA ASP A 114 4.88 -14.13 17.82
C ASP A 114 3.35 -14.23 17.69
N ALA A 115 2.83 -15.44 17.47
CA ALA A 115 1.40 -15.70 17.30
C ALA A 115 0.55 -15.49 18.59
N GLN A 116 1.17 -15.50 19.76
CA GLN A 116 0.52 -15.34 21.06
C GLN A 116 0.60 -13.90 21.59
N ASP A 117 1.43 -13.05 20.97
CA ASP A 117 1.57 -11.64 21.33
C ASP A 117 0.39 -10.79 20.84
N TRP A 118 -0.79 -11.08 21.39
CA TRP A 118 -2.01 -10.32 21.16
C TRP A 118 -2.94 -10.36 22.37
N LYS A 119 -3.76 -9.33 22.48
CA LYS A 119 -4.92 -9.25 23.36
C LYS A 119 -6.02 -8.49 22.62
N TRP A 120 -7.27 -8.63 23.06
CA TRP A 120 -8.35 -7.78 22.57
C TRP A 120 -7.97 -6.30 22.72
N TRP A 121 -8.28 -5.50 21.70
CA TRP A 121 -8.04 -4.07 21.74
C TRP A 121 -8.78 -3.45 22.94
N HIS A 122 -10.05 -3.84 23.12
CA HIS A 122 -10.84 -3.54 24.31
C HIS A 122 -11.76 -4.72 24.67
N SER A 123 -12.20 -4.80 25.92
CA SER A 123 -13.05 -5.90 26.42
C SER A 123 -14.42 -5.97 25.74
N THR A 124 -14.91 -4.87 25.16
CA THR A 124 -16.19 -4.79 24.45
C THR A 124 -16.13 -5.32 23.02
N VAL A 125 -14.94 -5.54 22.44
CA VAL A 125 -14.80 -5.97 21.04
C VAL A 125 -15.53 -7.29 20.76
N PRO A 126 -15.34 -8.38 21.54
CA PRO A 126 -15.96 -9.66 21.22
C PRO A 126 -17.49 -9.64 21.32
N SER A 127 -18.04 -8.98 22.34
CA SER A 127 -19.49 -8.86 22.49
C SER A 127 -20.11 -8.00 21.38
N THR A 128 -19.43 -6.94 20.97
CA THR A 128 -19.90 -6.06 19.89
C THR A 128 -19.95 -6.78 18.54
N LEU A 129 -18.89 -7.51 18.17
CA LEU A 129 -18.84 -8.26 16.92
C LEU A 129 -19.89 -9.38 16.90
N ARG A 130 -20.09 -10.08 18.02
CA ARG A 130 -21.15 -11.08 18.15
C ARG A 130 -22.54 -10.46 18.00
N LYS A 131 -22.82 -9.33 18.66
CA LYS A 131 -24.09 -8.62 18.54
C LYS A 131 -24.37 -8.21 17.09
N LEU A 132 -23.38 -7.65 16.40
CA LEU A 132 -23.53 -7.23 15.00
C LEU A 132 -24.00 -8.37 14.10
N TYR A 133 -23.40 -9.56 14.29
CA TYR A 133 -23.79 -10.73 13.55
C TYR A 133 -25.11 -11.32 14.05
N LEU A 134 -25.23 -11.65 15.33
CA LEU A 134 -26.36 -12.43 15.85
C LEU A 134 -27.66 -11.63 15.92
N GLU A 135 -27.59 -10.32 16.15
CA GLU A 135 -28.76 -9.48 16.45
C GLU A 135 -28.98 -8.40 15.38
N ASP A 136 -27.93 -7.68 14.98
CA ASP A 136 -28.10 -6.45 14.17
C ASP A 136 -28.14 -6.70 12.65
N GLY A 137 -28.07 -7.96 12.20
CA GLY A 137 -28.21 -8.31 10.78
C GLY A 137 -26.98 -8.03 9.92
N TYR A 138 -25.80 -7.79 10.50
CA TYR A 138 -24.57 -7.53 9.75
C TYR A 138 -23.85 -8.83 9.35
N ARG A 139 -23.12 -8.77 8.24
CA ARG A 139 -21.97 -9.62 7.99
C ARG A 139 -20.75 -8.99 8.66
N VAL A 140 -19.93 -9.78 9.34
CA VAL A 140 -18.70 -9.31 10.00
C VAL A 140 -17.52 -9.75 9.16
N VAL A 141 -16.66 -8.79 8.78
CA VAL A 141 -15.51 -9.02 7.89
C VAL A 141 -14.29 -8.29 8.43
N VAL A 142 -13.11 -8.85 8.23
CA VAL A 142 -11.82 -8.22 8.53
C VAL A 142 -11.09 -7.89 7.24
N ILE A 143 -10.59 -6.67 7.10
CA ILE A 143 -9.84 -6.18 5.94
C ILE A 143 -8.54 -5.56 6.42
N SER A 144 -7.41 -6.19 6.12
CA SER A 144 -6.13 -5.88 6.76
C SER A 144 -4.96 -5.76 5.77
N ASN A 145 -4.07 -4.79 6.01
CA ASN A 145 -2.83 -4.60 5.25
C ASN A 145 -1.67 -5.36 5.94
N GLN A 146 -1.24 -6.49 5.39
CA GLN A 146 -0.23 -7.39 5.98
C GLN A 146 1.09 -7.42 5.18
N GLY A 147 1.70 -6.24 4.93
CA GLY A 147 2.91 -6.10 4.10
C GLY A 147 4.19 -6.74 4.64
N GLY A 148 4.14 -7.30 5.86
CA GLY A 148 5.25 -8.08 6.44
C GLY A 148 5.17 -9.59 6.13
N ILE A 149 4.07 -10.03 5.51
CA ILE A 149 3.82 -11.40 5.06
C ILE A 149 4.12 -11.47 3.57
N SER A 150 4.56 -12.63 3.09
CA SER A 150 4.68 -12.91 1.66
C SER A 150 4.08 -14.28 1.37
N LEU A 151 3.29 -14.35 0.30
CA LEU A 151 2.69 -15.58 -0.21
C LEU A 151 3.53 -16.22 -1.34
N LYS A 152 4.54 -15.50 -1.83
CA LYS A 152 5.41 -16.00 -2.91
C LYS A 152 6.32 -17.11 -2.37
N ALA A 153 6.33 -18.26 -3.06
CA ALA A 153 7.15 -19.42 -2.73
C ALA A 153 8.65 -19.10 -2.61
N ASP A 154 9.15 -18.18 -3.46
CA ASP A 154 10.55 -17.77 -3.56
C ASP A 154 10.90 -16.50 -2.77
N SER A 155 10.03 -16.04 -1.88
CA SER A 155 10.29 -14.83 -1.12
C SER A 155 11.36 -15.03 -0.03
N LYS A 156 12.24 -14.02 0.13
CA LYS A 156 13.18 -13.92 1.27
C LYS A 156 12.48 -13.66 2.61
N ALA A 157 11.15 -13.57 2.63
CA ALA A 157 10.39 -13.33 3.84
C ALA A 157 10.31 -14.63 4.68
N PRO A 158 10.43 -14.55 6.01
CA PRO A 158 10.34 -15.73 6.85
C PRO A 158 8.96 -16.39 6.74
N LYS A 159 8.89 -17.64 6.25
CA LYS A 159 7.65 -18.45 6.21
C LYS A 159 6.96 -18.56 7.58
N SER A 160 7.71 -18.38 8.67
CA SER A 160 7.21 -18.33 10.05
C SER A 160 6.19 -17.21 10.29
N LYS A 161 6.26 -16.08 9.56
CA LYS A 161 5.32 -14.96 9.72
C LYS A 161 3.91 -15.31 9.24
N LEU A 162 3.80 -16.00 8.09
CA LEU A 162 2.51 -16.45 7.57
C LEU A 162 1.84 -17.43 8.53
N GLY A 163 2.59 -18.44 9.00
CA GLY A 163 2.07 -19.41 9.97
C GLY A 163 1.66 -18.77 11.30
N SER A 164 2.46 -17.81 11.79
CA SER A 164 2.13 -17.06 13.01
C SER A 164 0.86 -16.24 12.84
N PHE A 165 0.69 -15.58 11.68
CA PHE A 165 -0.50 -14.82 11.36
C PHE A 165 -1.75 -15.70 11.27
N LYS A 166 -1.70 -16.81 10.52
CA LYS A 166 -2.81 -17.77 10.43
C LYS A 166 -3.20 -18.29 11.82
N SER A 167 -2.23 -18.64 12.66
CA SER A 167 -2.46 -19.10 14.04
C SER A 167 -3.12 -18.03 14.91
N LYS A 168 -2.67 -16.77 14.78
CA LYS A 168 -3.23 -15.60 15.48
C LYS A 168 -4.69 -15.38 15.09
N VAL A 169 -4.99 -15.34 13.79
CA VAL A 169 -6.36 -15.19 13.28
C VAL A 169 -7.25 -16.34 13.76
N SER A 170 -6.77 -17.58 13.66
CA SER A 170 -7.50 -18.75 14.18
C SER A 170 -7.85 -18.61 15.66
N ALA A 171 -6.91 -18.16 16.50
CA ALA A 171 -7.19 -17.96 17.93
C ALA A 171 -8.25 -16.88 18.19
N VAL A 172 -8.20 -15.77 17.45
CA VAL A 172 -9.17 -14.67 17.56
C VAL A 172 -10.56 -15.12 17.09
N PHE A 173 -10.66 -15.74 15.92
CA PHE A 173 -11.94 -16.15 15.33
C PHE A 173 -12.61 -17.26 16.14
N ASN A 174 -11.84 -18.19 16.71
CA ASN A 174 -12.36 -19.19 17.65
C ASN A 174 -13.00 -18.57 18.90
N GLN A 175 -12.50 -17.43 19.39
CA GLN A 175 -13.10 -16.75 20.56
C GLN A 175 -14.36 -15.95 20.19
N LEU A 176 -14.50 -15.54 18.93
CA LEU A 176 -15.71 -14.88 18.43
C LEU A 176 -16.83 -15.88 18.17
N ASP A 177 -16.48 -17.02 17.58
CA ASP A 177 -17.35 -18.14 17.20
C ASP A 177 -18.61 -17.72 16.42
N ILE A 178 -18.41 -16.83 15.44
CA ILE A 178 -19.42 -16.41 14.47
C ILE A 178 -18.84 -16.57 13.06
N PRO A 179 -19.66 -16.69 12.01
CA PRO A 179 -19.18 -16.63 10.64
C PRO A 179 -18.48 -15.30 10.37
N ILE A 180 -17.19 -15.36 10.06
CA ILE A 180 -16.32 -14.20 9.86
C ILE A 180 -15.25 -14.54 8.82
N SER A 181 -14.96 -13.59 7.94
CA SER A 181 -13.88 -13.70 6.96
C SER A 181 -12.81 -12.64 7.18
N ILE A 182 -11.58 -12.95 6.78
CA ILE A 182 -10.47 -12.00 6.71
C ILE A 182 -9.92 -11.93 5.29
N TYR A 183 -9.66 -10.72 4.82
CA TYR A 183 -8.94 -10.39 3.60
C TYR A 183 -7.67 -9.66 4.00
N ALA A 184 -6.51 -10.25 3.69
CA ALA A 184 -5.20 -9.74 4.12
C ALA A 184 -4.29 -9.48 2.92
N ALA A 185 -4.11 -8.20 2.57
CA ALA A 185 -3.29 -7.76 1.45
C ALA A 185 -1.79 -7.77 1.82
N THR A 186 -0.98 -8.56 1.12
CA THR A 186 0.45 -8.75 1.43
C THR A 186 1.38 -7.86 0.60
N GLU A 187 0.92 -7.26 -0.50
CA GLU A 187 1.72 -6.42 -1.39
C GLU A 187 1.11 -5.02 -1.56
N LYS A 188 1.75 -4.15 -2.35
CA LYS A 188 1.29 -2.77 -2.61
C LYS A 188 0.50 -2.66 -3.92
N ASP A 189 -0.45 -3.56 -4.15
CA ASP A 189 -1.28 -3.63 -5.36
C ASP A 189 -2.74 -3.21 -5.09
N ILE A 190 -3.67 -3.61 -5.97
CA ILE A 190 -5.09 -3.29 -5.89
C ILE A 190 -5.76 -3.72 -4.58
N TYR A 191 -5.23 -4.73 -3.89
CA TYR A 191 -5.80 -5.22 -2.63
C TYR A 191 -5.48 -4.33 -1.44
N ARG A 192 -4.34 -3.63 -1.46
CA ARG A 192 -3.87 -2.88 -0.28
C ARG A 192 -4.67 -1.59 -0.07
N LYS A 193 -5.30 -1.45 1.09
CA LYS A 193 -5.99 -0.22 1.53
C LYS A 193 -5.07 0.99 1.34
N PRO A 194 -5.58 2.13 0.83
CA PRO A 194 -7.00 2.49 0.71
C PRO A 194 -7.75 1.95 -0.52
N ARG A 195 -7.11 1.16 -1.39
CA ARG A 195 -7.75 0.61 -2.58
C ARG A 195 -8.82 -0.43 -2.23
N THR A 196 -9.79 -0.59 -3.13
CA THR A 196 -11.01 -1.37 -2.89
C THR A 196 -10.88 -2.84 -3.31
N GLY A 197 -9.71 -3.34 -3.71
CA GLY A 197 -9.59 -4.72 -4.22
C GLY A 197 -10.07 -5.77 -3.22
N MET A 198 -9.73 -5.64 -1.93
CA MET A 198 -10.24 -6.55 -0.89
C MET A 198 -11.76 -6.49 -0.72
N TRP A 199 -12.36 -5.32 -0.95
CA TRP A 199 -13.82 -5.16 -0.95
C TRP A 199 -14.46 -5.85 -2.15
N SER A 200 -13.88 -5.70 -3.34
CA SER A 200 -14.36 -6.39 -4.54
C SER A 200 -14.35 -7.91 -4.37
N GLU A 201 -13.28 -8.47 -3.81
CA GLU A 201 -13.18 -9.91 -3.50
C GLU A 201 -14.21 -10.38 -2.47
N LEU A 202 -14.52 -9.52 -1.49
CA LEU A 202 -15.60 -9.78 -0.54
C LEU A 202 -16.96 -9.84 -1.24
N LEU A 203 -17.25 -8.92 -2.15
CA LEU A 203 -18.52 -8.92 -2.88
C LEU A 203 -18.66 -10.15 -3.77
N GLU A 204 -17.59 -10.54 -4.46
CA GLU A 204 -17.53 -11.77 -5.27
C GLU A 204 -17.78 -13.01 -4.40
N ASP A 205 -17.13 -13.10 -3.24
CA ASP A 205 -17.31 -14.21 -2.30
C ASP A 205 -18.73 -14.33 -1.73
N LEU A 206 -19.50 -13.25 -1.79
CA LEU A 206 -20.87 -13.17 -1.30
C LEU A 206 -21.92 -13.24 -2.43
N ASP A 207 -21.49 -13.45 -3.68
CA ASP A 207 -22.34 -13.46 -4.87
C ASP A 207 -23.16 -12.15 -5.00
N ILE A 208 -22.49 -11.01 -4.78
CA ILE A 208 -23.06 -9.67 -4.80
C ILE A 208 -22.61 -8.96 -6.06
N HIS A 209 -23.54 -8.83 -7.02
CA HIS A 209 -23.24 -8.29 -8.34
C HIS A 209 -24.15 -7.12 -8.74
N LEU A 210 -25.30 -6.93 -8.07
CA LEU A 210 -26.30 -5.95 -8.47
C LEU A 210 -26.39 -4.77 -7.49
N PRO A 211 -26.73 -3.56 -7.96
CA PRO A 211 -27.09 -2.44 -7.10
C PRO A 211 -28.23 -2.84 -6.15
N GLY A 212 -28.03 -2.65 -4.83
CA GLY A 212 -29.00 -3.02 -3.78
C GLY A 212 -28.68 -4.34 -3.07
N ASP A 213 -27.72 -5.14 -3.54
CA ASP A 213 -27.29 -6.36 -2.85
C ASP A 213 -26.46 -6.08 -1.58
N VAL A 214 -25.90 -4.87 -1.46
CA VAL A 214 -25.30 -4.33 -0.24
C VAL A 214 -25.93 -2.97 0.08
N ASP A 215 -26.31 -2.81 1.33
CA ASP A 215 -26.69 -1.52 1.91
C ASP A 215 -25.41 -0.78 2.33
N LEU A 216 -24.82 -0.02 1.41
CA LEU A 216 -23.60 0.76 1.68
C LEU A 216 -23.86 1.87 2.72
N GLU A 217 -25.06 2.44 2.71
CA GLU A 217 -25.42 3.53 3.61
C GLU A 217 -25.37 3.10 5.07
N ASN A 218 -25.84 1.89 5.39
CA ASN A 218 -25.81 1.32 6.75
C ASN A 218 -24.64 0.37 7.00
N SER A 219 -23.75 0.20 6.03
CA SER A 219 -22.48 -0.51 6.20
C SER A 219 -21.42 0.42 6.79
N LEU A 220 -20.42 -0.18 7.43
CA LEU A 220 -19.38 0.56 8.15
C LEU A 220 -18.02 -0.10 8.06
N PHE A 221 -16.98 0.73 8.18
CA PHE A 221 -15.60 0.33 8.37
C PHE A 221 -15.07 0.90 9.68
N VAL A 222 -14.50 0.05 10.53
CA VAL A 222 -13.80 0.47 11.75
C VAL A 222 -12.31 0.22 11.60
N GLY A 223 -11.47 1.22 11.82
CA GLY A 223 -10.02 1.09 11.69
C GLY A 223 -9.23 2.18 12.40
N ASP A 224 -8.01 1.85 12.84
CA ASP A 224 -7.15 2.77 13.59
C ASP A 224 -6.41 3.77 12.70
N ALA A 225 -6.19 3.43 11.42
CA ALA A 225 -5.51 4.30 10.46
C ALA A 225 -6.45 5.39 9.91
N GLY A 226 -6.94 6.23 10.81
CA GLY A 226 -7.92 7.28 10.56
C GLY A 226 -7.33 8.67 10.32
N GLY A 227 -6.00 8.81 10.24
CA GLY A 227 -5.31 10.09 10.01
C GLY A 227 -5.41 11.09 11.16
N ARG A 228 -5.70 10.64 12.38
CA ARG A 228 -5.92 11.51 13.55
C ARG A 228 -4.67 12.30 13.93
N ASN A 229 -4.87 13.56 14.30
CA ASN A 229 -3.83 14.44 14.82
C ASN A 229 -3.42 14.05 16.24
N ALA A 230 -2.19 14.35 16.65
CA ALA A 230 -1.74 14.13 18.02
C ALA A 230 -2.58 14.98 18.99
N SER A 231 -3.06 14.37 20.08
CA SER A 231 -3.90 15.05 21.07
C SER A 231 -3.79 14.38 22.43
N ASN A 232 -3.65 15.16 23.50
CA ASN A 232 -3.69 14.72 24.91
C ASN A 232 -2.95 13.40 25.18
N GLY A 233 -1.66 13.34 24.85
CA GLY A 233 -0.82 12.15 25.06
C GLY A 233 -1.06 10.99 24.10
N LYS A 234 -2.09 11.06 23.23
CA LYS A 234 -2.29 10.13 22.11
C LYS A 234 -1.48 10.60 20.89
N PRO A 235 -0.64 9.73 20.29
CA PRO A 235 0.13 10.10 19.11
C PRO A 235 -0.77 10.35 17.90
N LYS A 236 -0.19 10.97 16.86
CA LYS A 236 -0.81 11.04 15.54
C LYS A 236 -0.86 9.64 14.91
N ASP A 237 -1.88 9.37 14.11
CA ASP A 237 -1.96 8.11 13.37
C ASP A 237 -0.83 8.02 12.33
N PHE A 238 -0.43 6.79 12.00
CA PHE A 238 0.65 6.56 11.02
C PHE A 238 0.19 6.77 9.57
N SER A 239 -1.10 6.65 9.29
CA SER A 239 -1.69 6.84 7.97
C SER A 239 -3.20 7.11 8.07
N CYS A 240 -3.81 7.39 6.92
CA CYS A 240 -5.26 7.57 6.76
C CYS A 240 -5.89 6.43 5.93
N SER A 241 -5.22 5.28 5.81
CA SER A 241 -5.60 4.24 4.84
C SER A 241 -6.96 3.61 5.12
N ASP A 242 -7.40 3.55 6.38
CA ASP A 242 -8.68 2.94 6.76
C ASP A 242 -9.85 3.87 6.48
N ARG A 243 -9.70 5.16 6.83
CA ARG A 243 -10.68 6.20 6.48
C ARG A 243 -10.83 6.32 4.98
N ASN A 244 -9.70 6.38 4.27
CA ASN A 244 -9.67 6.52 2.82
C ASN A 244 -10.22 5.27 2.11
N PHE A 245 -10.03 4.07 2.68
CA PHE A 245 -10.68 2.85 2.20
C PHE A 245 -12.21 2.95 2.31
N ALA A 246 -12.71 3.33 3.48
CA ALA A 246 -14.15 3.46 3.71
C ALA A 246 -14.79 4.47 2.75
N GLU A 247 -14.13 5.61 2.53
CA GLU A 247 -14.56 6.64 1.57
C GLU A 247 -14.56 6.14 0.12
N ASN A 248 -13.53 5.40 -0.30
CA ASN A 248 -13.47 4.81 -1.64
C ASN A 248 -14.59 3.78 -1.88
N VAL A 249 -14.96 3.02 -0.84
CA VAL A 249 -16.08 2.06 -0.91
C VAL A 249 -17.43 2.78 -0.83
N GLY A 250 -17.50 3.93 -0.15
CA GLY A 250 -18.74 4.66 0.10
C GLY A 250 -19.49 4.19 1.35
N ILE A 251 -18.78 3.72 2.38
CA ILE A 251 -19.33 3.28 3.67
C ILE A 251 -18.88 4.17 4.82
N ARG A 252 -19.63 4.16 5.93
CA ARG A 252 -19.31 5.01 7.10
C ARG A 252 -17.99 4.57 7.74
N PHE A 253 -17.17 5.51 8.16
CA PHE A 253 -15.92 5.23 8.88
C PHE A 253 -16.04 5.59 10.36
N HIS A 254 -15.51 4.72 11.22
CA HIS A 254 -15.29 4.99 12.64
C HIS A 254 -13.89 4.58 13.07
N THR A 255 -13.33 5.29 14.05
CA THR A 255 -12.15 4.78 14.77
C THR A 255 -12.56 3.78 15.87
N PRO A 256 -11.66 2.91 16.37
CA PRO A 256 -11.99 1.93 17.39
C PRO A 256 -12.57 2.59 18.66
N GLU A 257 -12.04 3.74 19.06
CA GLU A 257 -12.51 4.52 20.20
C GLU A 257 -13.92 5.07 19.99
N GLU A 258 -14.19 5.64 18.80
CA GLU A 258 -15.53 6.11 18.45
C GLU A 258 -16.54 4.97 18.47
N TYR A 259 -16.17 3.81 17.90
CA TYR A 259 -17.11 2.72 17.70
C TYR A 259 -17.35 1.86 18.95
N PHE A 260 -16.27 1.46 19.64
CA PHE A 260 -16.37 0.52 20.77
C PHE A 260 -16.53 1.20 22.12
N LEU A 261 -16.13 2.48 22.24
CA LEU A 261 -16.17 3.24 23.50
C LEU A 261 -17.14 4.41 23.46
N GLY A 262 -17.63 4.80 22.28
CA GLY A 262 -18.48 5.99 22.13
C GLY A 262 -17.73 7.30 22.38
N GLU A 263 -16.39 7.31 22.22
CA GLU A 263 -15.61 8.53 22.34
C GLU A 263 -15.98 9.52 21.20
N ALA A 264 -15.83 10.82 21.47
CA ALA A 264 -16.00 11.83 20.44
C ALA A 264 -14.92 11.71 19.35
N PRO A 265 -15.26 11.99 18.08
CA PRO A 265 -14.28 11.98 16.99
C PRO A 265 -13.11 12.91 17.25
N ARG A 266 -11.90 12.45 16.92
CA ARG A 266 -10.69 13.28 16.94
C ARG A 266 -10.50 13.98 15.60
N GLU A 267 -9.95 15.19 15.65
CA GLU A 267 -9.50 15.88 14.44
C GLU A 267 -8.49 15.02 13.66
N PHE A 268 -8.61 15.04 12.34
CA PHE A 268 -7.76 14.30 11.43
C PHE A 268 -7.29 15.21 10.30
N THR A 269 -6.20 14.81 9.66
CA THR A 269 -5.68 15.50 8.49
C THR A 269 -5.19 14.46 7.49
N ARG A 270 -5.59 14.62 6.22
CA ARG A 270 -5.06 13.79 5.14
C ARG A 270 -3.74 14.36 4.64
N SER A 271 -2.81 13.49 4.27
CA SER A 271 -1.57 13.90 3.59
C SER A 271 -1.83 14.35 2.15
N PHE A 272 -2.91 13.86 1.54
CA PHE A 272 -3.29 14.16 0.17
C PHE A 272 -4.81 14.18 0.06
N GLU A 273 -5.35 15.16 -0.64
CA GLU A 273 -6.78 15.34 -0.86
C GLU A 273 -7.02 15.58 -2.36
N HIS A 274 -7.59 14.60 -3.05
CA HIS A 274 -7.74 14.66 -4.51
C HIS A 274 -8.70 15.78 -4.94
N SER A 275 -9.68 16.14 -4.10
CA SER A 275 -10.67 17.17 -4.41
C SER A 275 -10.06 18.57 -4.61
N GLU A 276 -8.90 18.85 -4.00
CA GLU A 276 -8.15 20.09 -4.18
C GLU A 276 -7.67 20.31 -5.62
N TYR A 277 -7.53 19.24 -6.40
CA TYR A 277 -7.04 19.28 -7.78
C TYR A 277 -8.15 19.13 -8.84
N LEU A 278 -9.39 18.93 -8.39
CA LEU A 278 -10.58 18.76 -9.24
C LEU A 278 -11.50 19.99 -9.25
N THR A 279 -11.24 20.95 -8.35
CA THR A 279 -12.04 22.15 -8.12
C THR A 279 -11.72 23.31 -9.07
N SER A 280 -10.73 23.19 -9.95
CA SER A 280 -10.44 24.20 -10.97
C SER A 280 -11.41 24.10 -12.17
N SER A 281 -12.70 24.34 -11.91
CA SER A 281 -13.61 24.87 -12.91
C SER A 281 -13.37 26.37 -13.02
N THR A 282 -12.52 26.80 -13.96
CA THR A 282 -12.59 28.09 -14.66
C THR A 282 -11.41 28.24 -15.64
N THR A 283 -11.72 28.09 -16.93
CA THR A 283 -11.41 29.06 -18.00
C THR A 283 -9.98 29.60 -18.20
N GLU A 284 -8.92 29.05 -17.63
CA GLU A 284 -7.58 29.30 -18.17
C GLU A 284 -7.31 28.28 -19.28
N VAL A 285 -7.62 28.67 -20.52
CA VAL A 285 -7.08 28.02 -21.70
C VAL A 285 -5.58 27.90 -21.50
N LEU A 286 -5.06 26.67 -21.43
CA LEU A 286 -3.63 26.45 -21.41
C LEU A 286 -3.10 27.02 -22.73
N GLU A 287 -2.35 28.12 -22.64
CA GLU A 287 -1.52 28.58 -23.74
C GLU A 287 -0.68 27.38 -24.21
N PRO A 288 -0.87 26.90 -25.45
CA PRO A 288 -0.10 25.78 -25.96
C PRO A 288 1.39 26.07 -25.83
N PHE A 289 2.19 25.05 -25.56
CA PHE A 289 3.63 25.24 -25.52
C PHE A 289 4.12 25.76 -26.88
N ALA A 290 4.66 26.98 -26.92
CA ALA A 290 5.10 27.58 -28.18
C ALA A 290 6.50 27.07 -28.57
N LYS A 291 6.65 26.65 -29.84
CA LYS A 291 7.97 26.41 -30.45
C LYS A 291 8.60 27.76 -30.81
N LYS A 292 9.55 28.22 -29.98
CA LYS A 292 10.20 29.53 -30.13
C LYS A 292 11.41 29.52 -31.08
N ASN A 293 12.00 28.35 -31.31
CA ASN A 293 13.24 28.21 -32.06
C ASN A 293 13.05 27.20 -33.19
N LYS A 294 13.78 27.38 -34.30
CA LYS A 294 13.82 26.39 -35.39
C LYS A 294 14.43 25.07 -34.90
N LEU A 295 15.48 25.16 -34.08
CA LEU A 295 16.19 24.04 -33.49
C LEU A 295 16.55 24.40 -32.04
N ASP A 296 16.15 23.58 -31.07
CA ASP A 296 16.44 23.75 -29.65
C ASP A 296 16.33 22.43 -28.88
N ILE A 297 16.82 22.46 -27.64
CA ILE A 297 16.63 21.41 -26.65
C ILE A 297 15.55 21.86 -25.65
N VAL A 298 14.57 21.01 -25.37
CA VAL A 298 13.61 21.20 -24.27
C VAL A 298 13.88 20.17 -23.17
N LEU A 299 14.26 20.64 -21.99
CA LEU A 299 14.62 19.82 -20.83
C LEU A 299 13.48 19.79 -19.81
N PHE A 300 12.94 18.61 -19.51
CA PHE A 300 11.93 18.47 -18.45
C PHE A 300 12.59 18.32 -17.08
N CYS A 301 12.14 19.11 -16.10
CA CYS A 301 12.58 19.04 -14.71
C CYS A 301 11.36 18.81 -13.81
N GLY A 302 11.38 17.76 -12.98
CA GLY A 302 10.29 17.50 -12.03
C GLY A 302 10.21 16.05 -11.56
N SER A 303 9.48 15.85 -10.45
CA SER A 303 9.34 14.56 -9.77
C SER A 303 8.82 13.46 -10.71
N PRO A 304 9.20 12.17 -10.52
CA PRO A 304 8.55 11.06 -11.21
C PRO A 304 7.02 11.16 -11.13
N ALA A 305 6.31 10.68 -12.14
CA ALA A 305 4.84 10.76 -12.22
C ALA A 305 4.19 12.18 -12.19
N ALA A 306 4.97 13.27 -12.30
CA ALA A 306 4.46 14.64 -12.40
C ALA A 306 3.76 15.01 -13.73
N GLY A 307 3.49 14.04 -14.63
CA GLY A 307 2.84 14.29 -15.93
C GLY A 307 3.76 14.62 -17.11
N LYS A 308 5.09 14.55 -16.93
CA LYS A 308 6.11 14.85 -17.96
C LYS A 308 5.86 14.18 -19.32
N SER A 309 5.58 12.89 -19.30
CA SER A 309 5.38 12.09 -20.52
C SER A 309 4.09 12.51 -21.24
N THR A 310 3.02 12.75 -20.48
CA THR A 310 1.74 13.24 -21.00
C THR A 310 1.93 14.61 -21.65
N PHE A 311 2.69 15.50 -21.02
CA PHE A 311 3.02 16.82 -21.58
C PHE A 311 3.79 16.71 -22.91
N TYR A 312 4.75 15.79 -23.03
CA TYR A 312 5.43 15.55 -24.31
C TYR A 312 4.44 15.19 -25.43
N TRP A 313 3.60 14.18 -25.20
CA TRP A 313 2.68 13.66 -26.21
C TRP A 313 1.65 14.73 -26.63
N GLN A 314 1.18 15.55 -25.69
CA GLN A 314 0.17 16.56 -25.97
C GLN A 314 0.74 17.85 -26.56
N GLN A 315 1.95 18.25 -26.17
CA GLN A 315 2.45 19.60 -26.42
C GLN A 315 3.70 19.63 -27.32
N LEU A 316 4.60 18.65 -27.25
CA LEU A 316 5.87 18.67 -27.97
C LEU A 316 5.90 17.78 -29.21
N GLU A 317 5.28 16.59 -29.15
CA GLU A 317 5.20 15.71 -30.31
C GLU A 317 4.52 16.39 -31.51
N PRO A 318 3.38 17.11 -31.36
CA PRO A 318 2.75 17.81 -32.48
C PRO A 318 3.62 18.92 -33.09
N LEU A 319 4.62 19.41 -32.35
CA LEU A 319 5.57 20.44 -32.78
C LEU A 319 6.84 19.83 -33.42
N GLY A 320 6.88 18.51 -33.61
CA GLY A 320 7.95 17.79 -34.27
C GLY A 320 9.22 17.62 -33.43
N TYR A 321 9.12 17.68 -32.09
CA TYR A 321 10.27 17.36 -31.24
C TYR A 321 10.55 15.85 -31.24
N ALA A 322 11.81 15.47 -31.42
CA ALA A 322 12.26 14.11 -31.20
C ALA A 322 12.44 13.84 -29.70
N ARG A 323 11.97 12.69 -29.23
CA ARG A 323 12.04 12.34 -27.82
C ARG A 323 13.30 11.58 -27.48
N ILE A 324 14.01 12.03 -26.45
CA ILE A 324 15.12 11.29 -25.86
C ILE A 324 14.64 10.56 -24.62
N ASN A 325 14.71 9.23 -24.69
CA ASN A 325 14.17 8.34 -23.67
C ASN A 325 15.28 7.50 -23.03
N GLN A 326 15.66 7.86 -21.82
CA GLN A 326 16.73 7.18 -21.10
C GLN A 326 16.34 5.80 -20.57
N ASP A 327 15.05 5.49 -20.40
CA ASP A 327 14.63 4.14 -19.98
C ASP A 327 14.91 3.13 -21.12
N LEU A 328 14.80 3.56 -22.38
CA LEU A 328 15.19 2.78 -23.56
C LEU A 328 16.71 2.78 -23.77
N LEU A 329 17.36 3.93 -23.66
CA LEU A 329 18.78 4.10 -23.94
C LEU A 329 19.69 3.63 -22.79
N LYS A 330 19.11 3.36 -21.61
CA LYS A 330 19.71 2.88 -20.36
C LYS A 330 20.67 3.87 -19.67
N THR A 331 21.57 4.51 -20.41
CA THR A 331 22.60 5.41 -19.85
C THR A 331 22.49 6.83 -20.37
N ARG A 332 22.87 7.81 -19.53
CA ARG A 332 22.85 9.23 -19.89
C ARG A 332 23.75 9.54 -21.07
N ASP A 333 24.94 8.92 -21.14
CA ASP A 333 25.88 9.17 -22.22
C ASP A 333 25.32 8.74 -23.58
N LYS A 334 24.56 7.64 -23.62
CA LYS A 334 23.81 7.24 -24.82
C LYS A 334 22.72 8.26 -25.16
N CYS A 335 22.03 8.81 -24.17
CA CYS A 335 21.02 9.84 -24.38
C CYS A 335 21.62 11.11 -24.97
N ILE A 336 22.75 11.58 -24.43
CA ILE A 336 23.48 12.75 -24.93
C ILE A 336 23.95 12.49 -26.37
N LYS A 337 24.46 11.29 -26.65
CA LYS A 337 24.89 10.92 -28.02
C LYS A 337 23.73 10.94 -29.02
N VAL A 338 22.60 10.31 -28.70
CA VAL A 338 21.42 10.27 -29.59
C VAL A 338 20.81 11.67 -29.73
N ALA A 339 20.77 12.46 -28.67
CA ALA A 339 20.33 13.86 -28.73
C ALA A 339 21.21 14.68 -29.69
N GLY A 340 22.53 14.55 -29.61
CA GLY A 340 23.47 15.19 -30.53
C GLY A 340 23.23 14.79 -31.98
N GLN A 341 23.01 13.50 -32.25
CA GLN A 341 22.69 13.01 -33.60
C GLN A 341 21.42 13.66 -34.18
N TYR A 342 20.35 13.76 -33.39
CA TYR A 342 19.14 14.46 -33.86
C TYR A 342 19.37 15.94 -34.10
N LEU A 343 20.18 16.61 -33.28
CA LEU A 343 20.54 18.01 -33.49
C LEU A 343 21.36 18.18 -34.78
N ASP A 344 22.29 17.28 -35.07
CA ASP A 344 23.06 17.26 -36.33
C ASP A 344 22.15 17.05 -37.56
N GLU A 345 21.08 16.28 -37.40
CA GLU A 345 20.02 16.11 -38.41
C GLU A 345 19.03 17.29 -38.48
N GLY A 346 19.23 18.35 -37.70
CA GLY A 346 18.37 19.53 -37.67
C GLY A 346 17.02 19.30 -36.96
N LYS A 347 16.92 18.31 -36.07
CA LYS A 347 15.70 17.99 -35.30
C LYS A 347 15.79 18.49 -33.86
N SER A 348 14.77 19.22 -33.41
CA SER A 348 14.66 19.67 -32.02
C SER A 348 14.43 18.47 -31.10
N VAL A 349 15.00 18.49 -29.89
CA VAL A 349 14.94 17.34 -28.97
C VAL A 349 14.27 17.68 -27.64
N ALA A 350 13.45 16.77 -27.14
CA ALA A 350 12.83 16.85 -25.83
C ALA A 350 13.40 15.77 -24.91
N ILE A 351 13.89 16.17 -23.73
CA ILE A 351 14.54 15.27 -22.77
C ILE A 351 13.60 15.03 -21.57
N GLY A 352 13.08 13.80 -21.44
CA GLY A 352 12.22 13.42 -20.31
C GLY A 352 11.82 11.95 -20.23
N MET A 353 11.57 11.46 -19.00
CA MET A 353 11.16 10.06 -18.70
C MET A 353 9.91 9.58 -19.47
N SER A 354 9.90 8.33 -19.94
CA SER A 354 8.74 7.40 -19.99
C SER A 354 9.11 6.03 -20.57
N THR A 355 8.42 4.96 -20.22
CA THR A 355 8.40 3.71 -21.00
C THR A 355 7.43 3.85 -22.17
N ALA A 356 7.66 3.21 -23.31
CA ALA A 356 7.07 3.57 -24.61
C ALA A 356 5.58 3.22 -24.82
N LYS A 357 4.96 3.84 -25.84
CA LYS A 357 4.26 3.08 -26.88
C LYS A 357 5.02 3.21 -28.21
N ASN A 358 5.25 2.05 -28.83
CA ASN A 358 5.51 1.76 -30.24
C ASN A 358 6.19 2.84 -31.09
N SER A 359 7.51 2.75 -31.21
CA SER A 359 8.19 2.98 -32.49
C SER A 359 8.80 1.67 -32.93
N ALA A 360 8.41 1.18 -34.12
CA ALA A 360 8.76 -0.10 -34.70
C ALA A 360 10.25 -0.25 -35.10
N GLN A 361 11.19 0.08 -34.22
CA GLN A 361 12.62 0.10 -34.58
C GLN A 361 13.59 -0.51 -33.58
N PHE A 362 13.16 -1.02 -32.42
CA PHE A 362 14.06 -1.74 -31.50
C PHE A 362 13.39 -2.95 -30.85
N PRO A 363 13.95 -4.17 -30.99
CA PRO A 363 13.34 -5.39 -30.46
C PRO A 363 13.57 -5.53 -28.95
N LEU A 364 12.49 -5.96 -28.27
CA LEU A 364 12.42 -6.76 -27.03
C LEU A 364 13.39 -6.37 -25.90
N ALA A 365 12.91 -5.59 -24.94
CA ALA A 365 13.57 -5.42 -23.64
C ALA A 365 13.00 -6.37 -22.58
N GLN A 366 13.89 -7.18 -21.99
CA GLN A 366 13.73 -8.01 -20.79
C GLN A 366 13.37 -7.18 -19.52
N PRO A 367 12.97 -7.82 -18.41
CA PRO A 367 12.38 -7.15 -17.24
C PRO A 367 13.24 -6.01 -16.69
N LEU A 368 12.57 -4.88 -16.45
CA LEU A 368 13.12 -3.62 -15.95
C LEU A 368 13.92 -3.80 -14.66
N MET A 369 15.25 -3.73 -14.77
CA MET A 369 16.09 -3.35 -13.65
C MET A 369 15.97 -1.83 -13.49
N ILE A 370 15.33 -1.41 -12.39
CA ILE A 370 15.05 -0.03 -12.04
C ILE A 370 16.39 0.70 -11.85
N ASN A 371 16.89 1.35 -12.89
CA ASN A 371 17.97 2.31 -12.69
C ASN A 371 17.41 3.53 -11.92
N PRO A 372 18.14 4.05 -10.93
CA PRO A 372 17.68 5.08 -9.99
C PRO A 372 17.17 6.36 -10.70
N PRO A 373 16.41 7.23 -9.98
CA PRO A 373 15.65 8.38 -10.50
C PRO A 373 16.50 9.54 -11.09
N ASP A 374 17.60 9.29 -11.78
CA ASP A 374 18.52 10.29 -12.33
C ASP A 374 17.99 11.02 -13.57
N ASN A 375 16.86 10.59 -14.13
CA ASN A 375 16.32 11.09 -15.40
C ASN A 375 15.24 12.18 -15.21
N THR A 376 15.14 12.68 -13.99
CA THR A 376 14.21 13.73 -13.56
C THR A 376 14.83 15.12 -13.61
N ASN A 377 16.12 15.20 -13.97
CA ASN A 377 16.91 16.42 -14.08
C ASN A 377 16.83 17.27 -12.80
N ALA A 378 16.91 16.60 -11.64
CA ALA A 378 16.63 17.16 -10.32
C ALA A 378 17.65 18.22 -9.88
N ASP A 379 18.94 17.95 -10.08
CA ASP A 379 20.05 18.79 -9.64
C ASP A 379 20.73 19.54 -10.80
N ARG A 380 21.56 20.53 -10.45
CA ARG A 380 22.27 21.39 -11.42
C ARG A 380 23.32 20.62 -12.24
N GLU A 381 23.99 19.64 -11.63
CA GLU A 381 25.05 18.86 -12.27
C GLU A 381 24.49 17.99 -13.41
N VAL A 382 23.32 17.38 -13.20
CA VAL A 382 22.64 16.62 -14.27
C VAL A 382 22.22 17.55 -15.40
N ARG A 383 21.75 18.76 -15.09
CA ARG A 383 21.29 19.73 -16.08
C ARG A 383 22.45 20.35 -16.87
N SER A 384 23.62 20.57 -16.26
CA SER A 384 24.77 21.18 -16.93
C SER A 384 25.20 20.39 -18.17
N LYS A 385 25.12 19.05 -18.13
CA LYS A 385 25.46 18.19 -19.27
C LYS A 385 24.58 18.43 -20.49
N TRP A 386 23.32 18.79 -20.29
CA TRP A 386 22.40 19.15 -21.39
C TRP A 386 22.66 20.56 -21.90
N VAL A 387 23.02 21.49 -21.01
CA VAL A 387 23.44 22.85 -21.37
C VAL A 387 24.73 22.80 -22.20
N GLU A 388 25.70 21.99 -21.81
CA GLU A 388 26.95 21.75 -22.55
C GLU A 388 26.69 21.19 -23.95
N LEU A 389 25.74 20.25 -24.08
CA LEU A 389 25.32 19.73 -25.40
C LEU A 389 24.69 20.84 -26.25
N ALA A 390 23.80 21.65 -25.69
CA ALA A 390 23.18 22.78 -26.40
C ALA A 390 24.24 23.77 -26.90
N ALA A 391 25.21 24.13 -26.05
CA ALA A 391 26.31 25.00 -26.40
C ALA A 391 27.18 24.41 -27.53
N LYS A 392 27.50 23.10 -27.47
CA LYS A 392 28.27 22.41 -28.51
C LYS A 392 27.63 22.50 -29.90
N HIS A 393 26.30 22.37 -29.97
CA HIS A 393 25.56 22.46 -31.24
C HIS A 393 25.10 23.89 -31.56
N SER A 394 25.46 24.89 -30.75
CA SER A 394 25.05 26.29 -30.91
C SER A 394 23.53 26.47 -30.99
N VAL A 395 22.78 25.71 -30.19
CA VAL A 395 21.31 25.76 -30.13
C VAL A 395 20.83 26.24 -28.75
N PRO A 396 19.68 26.92 -28.66
CA PRO A 396 19.07 27.26 -27.37
C PRO A 396 18.65 26.01 -26.59
N ILE A 397 18.67 26.12 -25.26
CA ILE A 397 18.07 25.15 -24.34
C ILE A 397 17.00 25.83 -23.49
N ARG A 398 15.82 25.21 -23.40
CA ARG A 398 14.68 25.66 -22.60
C ARG A 398 14.35 24.63 -21.53
N CYS A 399 13.84 25.08 -20.38
CA CYS A 399 13.42 24.18 -19.31
C CYS A 399 11.89 24.20 -19.15
N VAL A 400 11.29 23.02 -19.01
CA VAL A 400 9.90 22.88 -18.55
C VAL A 400 9.93 22.32 -17.14
N LEU A 401 9.55 23.14 -16.16
CA LEU A 401 9.54 22.82 -14.75
C LEU A 401 8.14 22.37 -14.32
N PHE A 402 8.01 21.09 -13.98
CA PHE A 402 6.79 20.50 -13.43
C PHE A 402 6.76 20.73 -11.91
N THR A 403 5.68 21.34 -11.43
CA THR A 403 5.56 21.83 -10.05
C THR A 403 4.66 20.98 -9.16
N ALA A 404 4.20 19.82 -9.66
CA ALA A 404 3.44 18.85 -8.88
C ALA A 404 4.20 18.44 -7.60
N ASN A 405 3.51 18.49 -6.46
CA ASN A 405 4.10 18.11 -5.17
C ASN A 405 4.32 16.57 -5.08
N PRO A 406 5.12 16.09 -4.12
CA PRO A 406 5.42 14.68 -3.98
C PRO A 406 4.19 13.79 -3.80
N GLU A 407 3.23 14.22 -2.98
CA GLU A 407 2.03 13.46 -2.65
C GLU A 407 1.16 13.22 -3.90
N LEU A 408 0.97 14.27 -4.70
CA LEU A 408 0.29 14.20 -6.00
C LEU A 408 1.03 13.30 -6.99
N CYS A 409 2.36 13.31 -6.98
CA CYS A 409 3.17 12.44 -7.82
C CYS A 409 3.03 10.97 -7.42
N GLU A 410 3.06 10.66 -6.13
CA GLU A 410 2.83 9.30 -5.62
C GLU A 410 1.41 8.81 -5.95
N HIS A 411 0.40 9.68 -5.80
CA HIS A 411 -0.97 9.39 -6.22
C HIS A 411 -1.06 9.09 -7.72
N ASN A 412 -0.52 9.97 -8.57
CA ASN A 412 -0.51 9.80 -10.02
C ASN A 412 0.22 8.53 -10.46
N ASP A 413 1.29 8.15 -9.77
CA ASP A 413 2.04 6.93 -10.04
C ASP A 413 1.19 5.69 -9.81
N VAL A 414 0.52 5.61 -8.66
CA VAL A 414 -0.35 4.48 -8.32
C VAL A 414 -1.57 4.43 -9.24
N VAL A 415 -2.23 5.58 -9.50
CA VAL A 415 -3.35 5.67 -10.44
C VAL A 415 -2.95 5.10 -11.80
N ARG A 416 -1.81 5.55 -12.36
CA ARG A 416 -1.35 5.06 -13.65
C ARG A 416 -0.99 3.59 -13.57
N ALA A 417 -0.20 3.17 -12.59
CA ALA A 417 0.28 1.80 -12.54
C ALA A 417 -0.84 0.75 -12.42
N LEU A 418 -1.93 1.07 -11.73
CA LEU A 418 -3.03 0.14 -11.45
C LEU A 418 -4.25 0.27 -12.36
N ASN A 419 -4.27 1.22 -13.30
CA ASN A 419 -5.42 1.42 -14.19
C ASN A 419 -5.00 1.44 -15.66
N ASN A 420 -5.33 0.37 -16.39
CA ASN A 420 -4.94 0.17 -17.79
C ASN A 420 -5.30 1.36 -18.71
N VAL A 421 -6.48 1.96 -18.51
CA VAL A 421 -6.97 3.11 -19.30
C VAL A 421 -6.01 4.30 -19.19
N MET A 422 -5.40 4.50 -18.03
CA MET A 422 -4.47 5.60 -17.73
C MET A 422 -2.99 5.16 -17.84
N ASN A 423 -2.73 3.94 -18.29
CA ASN A 423 -1.40 3.32 -18.34
C ASN A 423 -0.97 2.84 -19.74
N PRO A 424 -0.96 3.73 -20.76
CA PRO A 424 -0.58 3.32 -22.11
C PRO A 424 0.83 2.70 -22.18
N GLU A 425 1.68 3.02 -21.20
CA GLU A 425 3.09 2.68 -21.15
C GLU A 425 3.41 1.49 -20.22
N LYS A 426 2.38 0.78 -19.70
CA LYS A 426 2.50 -0.39 -18.81
C LYS A 426 3.45 -0.17 -17.62
N ARG A 427 3.33 0.99 -16.98
CA ARG A 427 4.14 1.36 -15.82
C ARG A 427 3.77 0.51 -14.61
N MET A 428 4.79 0.17 -13.83
CA MET A 428 4.65 -0.41 -12.50
C MET A 428 4.77 0.69 -11.45
N ILE A 429 4.20 0.45 -10.27
CA ILE A 429 4.31 1.36 -9.13
C ILE A 429 5.80 1.57 -8.80
N LEU A 430 6.19 2.83 -8.69
CA LEU A 430 7.52 3.21 -8.28
C LEU A 430 7.68 3.05 -6.76
N PRO A 431 8.86 2.60 -6.29
CA PRO A 431 9.12 2.55 -4.86
C PRO A 431 9.20 3.98 -4.30
N SER A 432 8.76 4.20 -3.06
CA SER A 432 8.78 5.53 -2.40
C SER A 432 10.17 6.18 -2.39
N MET A 433 11.25 5.39 -2.47
CA MET A 433 12.62 5.92 -2.59
C MET A 433 12.85 6.71 -3.88
N ALA A 434 12.10 6.46 -4.95
CA ALA A 434 12.22 7.20 -6.21
C ALA A 434 11.83 8.67 -6.01
N PHE A 435 10.73 8.93 -5.30
CA PHE A 435 10.23 10.27 -5.00
C PHE A 435 11.10 10.97 -3.96
N ARG A 436 11.47 10.29 -2.87
CA ARG A 436 12.38 10.84 -1.85
C ARG A 436 13.76 11.15 -2.43
N GLY A 437 14.28 10.26 -3.28
CA GLY A 437 15.56 10.44 -3.96
C GLY A 437 15.57 11.65 -4.90
N PHE A 438 14.46 11.89 -5.62
CA PHE A 438 14.28 13.15 -6.36
C PHE A 438 14.31 14.36 -5.44
N MET A 439 13.46 14.37 -4.40
CA MET A 439 13.32 15.51 -3.50
C MET A 439 14.61 15.88 -2.78
N SER A 440 15.39 14.88 -2.36
CA SER A 440 16.69 15.12 -1.69
C SER A 440 17.71 15.82 -2.56
N ARG A 441 17.69 15.61 -3.88
CA ARG A 441 18.61 16.20 -4.85
C ARG A 441 18.07 17.44 -5.53
N TYR A 442 16.75 17.64 -5.51
CA TYR A 442 16.09 18.68 -6.26
C TYR A 442 16.65 20.08 -5.93
N LYS A 443 17.12 20.76 -6.98
CA LYS A 443 17.48 22.17 -6.97
C LYS A 443 16.67 22.85 -8.06
N LYS A 444 15.87 23.85 -7.68
CA LYS A 444 15.05 24.64 -8.61
C LYS A 444 15.91 25.14 -9.78
N PRO A 445 15.47 24.95 -11.05
CA PRO A 445 16.20 25.45 -12.20
C PRO A 445 16.19 26.98 -12.24
N GLU A 446 17.32 27.56 -12.65
CA GLU A 446 17.54 29.00 -12.76
C GLU A 446 18.08 29.38 -14.14
N LEU A 447 17.77 30.59 -14.63
CA LEU A 447 18.23 31.07 -15.94
C LEU A 447 19.76 31.15 -16.03
N ASN A 448 20.44 31.41 -14.91
CA ASN A 448 21.91 31.43 -14.82
C ASN A 448 22.58 30.09 -15.13
N GLU A 449 21.82 28.99 -15.19
CA GLU A 449 22.33 27.69 -15.64
C GLU A 449 22.54 27.62 -17.15
N GLY A 450 22.04 28.60 -17.92
CA GLY A 450 22.16 28.67 -19.38
C GLY A 450 20.84 28.43 -20.13
N PHE A 451 19.70 28.40 -19.44
CA PHE A 451 18.39 28.27 -20.08
C PHE A 451 17.94 29.59 -20.73
N GLN A 452 17.43 29.50 -21.97
CA GLN A 452 16.77 30.62 -22.66
C GLN A 452 15.49 31.04 -21.94
N ASP A 453 14.67 30.08 -21.50
CA ASP A 453 13.52 30.32 -20.64
C ASP A 453 13.18 29.10 -19.78
N ILE A 454 12.38 29.35 -18.73
CA ILE A 454 11.84 28.32 -17.83
C ILE A 454 10.31 28.43 -17.84
N THR A 455 9.65 27.47 -18.47
CA THR A 455 8.19 27.34 -18.48
C THR A 455 7.73 26.50 -17.28
N LYS A 456 6.93 27.08 -16.39
CA LYS A 456 6.35 26.34 -15.25
C LYS A 456 5.06 25.64 -15.66
N VAL A 457 4.92 24.38 -15.27
CA VAL A 457 3.71 23.57 -15.51
C VAL A 457 3.18 23.12 -14.16
N ALA A 458 1.99 23.64 -13.81
CA ALA A 458 1.21 23.17 -12.68
C ALA A 458 0.45 21.89 -13.06
N PHE A 459 0.18 21.02 -12.09
CA PHE A 459 -0.68 19.88 -12.34
C PHE A 459 -2.12 20.35 -12.58
N ARG A 460 -2.74 19.80 -13.62
CA ARG A 460 -4.18 19.86 -13.85
C ARG A 460 -4.64 18.49 -14.29
N PHE A 461 -5.76 18.04 -13.75
CA PHE A 461 -6.38 16.82 -14.24
C PHE A 461 -6.94 17.09 -15.65
N ASN A 462 -6.59 16.24 -16.60
CA ASN A 462 -7.13 16.27 -17.97
C ASN A 462 -7.41 14.83 -18.41
N GLY A 463 -8.69 14.48 -18.52
CA GLY A 463 -9.16 13.14 -18.85
C GLY A 463 -10.69 13.11 -18.94
N SER A 464 -11.21 11.99 -19.43
CA SER A 464 -12.64 11.70 -19.47
C SER A 464 -13.25 11.65 -18.07
N GLU A 465 -14.58 11.76 -17.98
CA GLU A 465 -15.29 11.62 -16.70
C GLU A 465 -15.07 10.24 -16.06
N ALA A 466 -14.88 9.18 -16.86
CA ALA A 466 -14.53 7.86 -16.33
C ALA A 466 -13.13 7.85 -15.69
N GLU A 467 -12.13 8.43 -16.34
CA GLU A 467 -10.78 8.57 -15.79
C GLU A 467 -10.77 9.48 -14.56
N ARG A 468 -11.61 10.53 -14.57
CA ARG A 468 -11.77 11.43 -13.42
C ARG A 468 -12.27 10.67 -12.20
N ARG A 469 -13.28 9.80 -12.35
CA ARG A 469 -13.81 8.96 -11.27
C ARG A 469 -12.79 7.97 -10.74
N ILE A 470 -11.87 7.47 -11.58
CA ILE A 470 -10.76 6.62 -11.16
C ILE A 470 -9.74 7.44 -10.37
N TRP A 471 -9.33 8.59 -10.92
CA TRP A 471 -8.32 9.46 -10.33
C TRP A 471 -8.79 10.10 -9.01
N ALA A 472 -10.09 10.38 -8.87
CA ALA A 472 -10.73 10.99 -7.71
C ALA A 472 -11.00 9.99 -6.55
N ARG A 473 -10.27 8.87 -6.51
CA ARG A 473 -10.26 7.93 -5.38
C ARG A 473 -8.96 8.08 -4.61
N HIS A 474 -8.91 7.62 -3.37
CA HIS A 474 -7.66 7.54 -2.62
C HIS A 474 -6.82 6.34 -3.09
N TRP A 475 -5.59 6.57 -3.57
CA TRP A 475 -4.71 5.50 -4.05
C TRP A 475 -3.50 5.22 -3.16
N THR A 476 -3.12 6.17 -2.30
CA THR A 476 -1.90 6.14 -1.47
C THR A 476 -2.19 6.21 0.01
#